data_AF-A0A9E1S9T4-F1
#
_entry.id   AF-A0A9E1S9T4-F1
#
_cell.length_a   1.000
_cell.length_b   1.000
_cell.length_c   1.000
_cell.angle_alpha   90.00
_cell.angle_beta   90.00
_cell.angle_gamma   90.00
#
_symmetry.space_group_name_H-M   'P 1'
#
loop_
_entity.id
_entity.type
_entity.pdbx_description
1 polymer ?
#
loop_
_entity_poly.entity_id
_entity_poly.type
_entity_poly.pdbx_seq_one_letter_code
_entity_poly.pdbx_strand_id
1 'polypeptide(L)' 'MSSPGDPVEIPINGTLDLHGFNPKDVKELVVEYLDECTRKGIMEGSIIHGKGIG' A
#
# COMPACT_ATOMS: atom_id res chain seq x y z
N MET A 1 3.66 -24.53 -2.12
CA MET A 1 2.32 -24.50 -1.49
C MET A 1 2.30 -23.25 -0.64
N SER A 2 1.66 -22.18 -1.09
CA SER A 2 1.51 -20.95 -0.29
C SER A 2 0.37 -21.15 0.69
N SER A 3 0.62 -20.93 1.98
CA SER A 3 -0.37 -21.17 3.03
C SER A 3 -1.29 -19.95 3.13
N PRO A 4 -2.59 -20.10 3.42
CA PRO A 4 -3.47 -18.96 3.65
C PRO A 4 -3.11 -18.31 4.99
N GLY A 5 -2.22 -17.31 4.96
CA GLY A 5 -1.71 -16.60 6.13
C GLY A 5 -0.32 -15.97 5.97
N ASP A 6 0.35 -16.17 4.84
CA ASP A 6 1.65 -15.56 4.57
C ASP A 6 1.51 -14.02 4.41
N PRO A 7 2.44 -13.22 4.98
CA PRO A 7 2.47 -11.77 4.78
C PRO A 7 2.46 -11.42 3.29
N VAL A 8 1.55 -10.54 2.88
CA VAL A 8 1.52 -10.06 1.50
C VAL A 8 2.67 -9.08 1.30
N GLU A 9 3.64 -9.45 0.48
CA GLU A 9 4.71 -8.53 0.09
C GLU A 9 4.15 -7.44 -0.84
N ILE A 10 4.19 -6.19 -0.38
CA ILE A 10 3.76 -5.04 -1.17
C ILE A 10 4.98 -4.43 -1.84
N PRO A 11 5.01 -4.34 -3.19
CA PRO A 11 6.13 -3.73 -3.89
C PRO A 11 6.18 -2.22 -3.63
N ILE A 12 7.28 -1.77 -3.04
CA ILE A 12 7.58 -0.34 -2.82
C ILE A 12 8.21 0.24 -4.10
N ASN A 13 7.37 0.54 -5.09
CA ASN A 13 7.77 1.11 -6.39
C ASN A 13 7.15 2.50 -6.63
N GLY A 14 6.52 3.08 -5.61
CA GLY A 14 5.78 4.34 -5.68
C GLY A 14 4.30 4.16 -6.02
N THR A 15 3.83 2.97 -6.39
CA THR A 15 2.41 2.70 -6.64
C THR A 15 1.80 1.81 -5.56
N LEU A 16 0.75 2.30 -4.89
CA LEU A 16 -0.01 1.56 -3.88
C LEU A 16 -1.47 1.41 -4.30
N ASP A 17 -1.94 0.17 -4.49
CA ASP A 17 -3.35 -0.12 -4.78
C ASP A 17 -4.11 -0.50 -3.50
N LEU A 18 -5.17 0.25 -3.20
CA LEU A 18 -5.99 0.09 -2.00
C LEU A 18 -7.27 -0.73 -2.22
N HIS A 19 -7.60 -1.19 -3.43
CA HIS A 19 -8.86 -1.87 -3.74
C HIS A 19 -9.12 -3.15 -2.92
N GLY A 20 -8.06 -3.83 -2.48
CA GLY A 20 -8.14 -5.06 -1.70
C GLY A 20 -8.05 -4.86 -0.19
N PHE A 21 -7.84 -3.64 0.29
CA PHE A 21 -7.56 -3.38 1.70
C PHE A 21 -8.80 -2.91 2.45
N ASN A 22 -8.87 -3.27 3.74
CA ASN A 22 -9.93 -2.78 4.62
C ASN A 22 -9.72 -1.27 4.86
N PRO A 23 -10.75 -0.42 4.76
CA PRO A 23 -10.64 1.02 5.03
C PRO A 23 -10.00 1.38 6.36
N LYS A 24 -10.12 0.51 7.39
CA LYS A 24 -9.48 0.71 8.69
C LYS A 24 -7.97 0.57 8.64
N ASP A 25 -7.47 -0.32 7.79
CA ASP A 25 -6.04 -0.66 7.68
C ASP A 25 -5.33 0.26 6.66
N VAL A 26 -6.08 0.83 5.71
CA VAL A 26 -5.58 1.75 4.68
C VAL A 26 -4.74 2.87 5.28
N LYS A 27 -5.19 3.49 6.37
CA LYS A 27 -4.49 4.64 6.95
C LYS A 27 -3.08 4.28 7.42
N GLU A 28 -2.96 3.18 8.16
CA GLU A 28 -1.67 2.69 8.67
C GLU A 28 -0.78 2.22 7.51
N LEU A 29 -1.36 1.47 6.58
CA LEU A 29 -0.68 0.99 5.39
C LEU A 29 -0.07 2.11 4.54
N VAL A 30 -0.83 3.18 4.27
CA VAL A 30 -0.34 4.31 3.48
C VAL A 30 0.83 5.00 4.18
N VAL A 31 0.77 5.18 5.49
CA VAL A 31 1.85 5.80 6.26
C VAL A 31 3.13 4.97 6.18
N GLU A 32 3.04 3.65 6.41
CA GLU A 32 4.18 2.75 6.31
C GLU A 32 4.75 2.69 4.89
N TYR A 33 3.87 2.64 3.87
CA TYR A 33 4.29 2.61 2.48
C TYR A 33 5.05 3.88 2.06
N LEU A 34 4.60 5.05 2.52
CA LEU A 34 5.27 6.32 2.22
C LEU A 34 6.63 6.45 2.92
N ASP A 35 6.75 5.94 4.16
CA ASP A 35 8.03 5.90 4.86
C ASP A 35 9.02 4.98 4.12
N GLU A 36 8.57 3.79 3.70
CA GLU A 36 9.39 2.89 2.89
C GLU A 36 9.75 3.49 1.52
N CYS A 37 8.83 4.20 0.86
CA CYS A 37 9.14 4.94 -0.37
C CYS A 37 10.25 5.97 -0.12
N THR A 38 10.16 6.73 0.96
CA THR A 38 11.14 7.74 1.34
C THR A 38 12.51 7.12 1.58
N ARG A 39 12.56 5.99 2.32
CA ARG A 39 13.80 5.24 2.58
C ARG A 39 14.45 4.72 1.30
N LYS A 40 13.65 4.38 0.29
CA LYS A 40 14.13 3.95 -1.03
C LYS A 40 14.43 5.10 -2.00
N GLY A 41 14.22 6.36 -1.59
CA GLY A 41 14.41 7.54 -2.44
C GLY A 41 13.32 7.72 -3.50
N ILE A 42 12.16 7.08 -3.32
CA ILE A 42 11.00 7.23 -4.19
C ILE A 42 10.19 8.43 -3.68
N MET A 43 10.35 9.56 -4.38
CA MET A 43 9.71 10.84 -4.02
C MET A 43 8.39 11.08 -4.77
N GLU A 44 8.09 10.26 -5.77
CA GLU A 44 6.93 10.38 -6.64
C GLU A 44 6.22 9.04 -6.74
N GLY A 45 4.88 9.07 -6.84
CA GLY A 45 4.09 7.86 -6.77
C GLY A 45 2.61 8.10 -7.05
N SER A 46 1.83 7.03 -6.95
CA SER A 46 0.39 7.04 -7.17
C SER A 46 -0.29 6.09 -6.19
N ILE A 47 -1.27 6.61 -5.47
CA ILE A 47 -2.15 5.81 -4.64
C ILE A 47 -3.42 5.55 -5.47
N ILE A 48 -3.60 4.30 -5.88
CA ILE A 48 -4.75 3.86 -6.66
C ILE A 48 -5.85 3.48 -5.67
N HIS A 49 -6.91 4.27 -5.67
CA HIS A 49 -8.11 4.02 -4.91
C HIS A 49 -9.31 4.28 -5.83
N GLY A 50 -10.29 3.38 -5.82
CA GLY A 50 -11.52 3.54 -6.58
C GLY A 50 -12.29 4.78 -6.13
N LYS A 51 -13.28 5.23 -6.91
CA LYS A 51 -14.10 6.43 -6.60
C LYS A 51 -15.06 6.25 -5.41
N GLY A 52 -14.66 5.50 -4.38
CA GLY A 52 -15.41 5.39 -3.14
C GLY A 52 -15.41 6.74 -2.46
N ILE A 53 -16.61 7.30 -2.26
CA ILE A 53 -16.93 8.29 -1.23
C ILE A 53 -16.02 8.04 0.00
N GLY A 54 -15.00 8.88 0.18
CA GLY A 54 -14.05 8.78 1.28
C GLY A 54 -14.73 8.73 2.64
#